data_AF-A0A432RFD8-F1
#
_entry.id   AF-A0A432RFD8-F1
#
_cell.length_a   1.000
_cell.length_b   1.000
_cell.length_c   1.000
_cell.angle_alpha   90.00
_cell.angle_beta   90.00
_cell.angle_gamma   90.00
#
_symmetry.space_group_name_H-M   'P 1'
#
loop_
_entity.id
_entity.type
_entity.pdbx_description
1 polymer ?
#
loop_
_entity_poly.entity_id
_entity_poly.type
_entity_poly.pdbx_seq_one_letter_code
_entity_poly.pdbx_strand_id
1 'polypeptide(L)' 'MKKITLQTTIENVLNAYPEAIKFFESKGMYCSTCKGKKHETILYSAVYYGHNPEKFLEELKEFIKKQKSPLKKVK' A
#
# COMPACT_ATOMS: atom_id res chain seq x y z
N MET A 1 -14.51 -1.27 -2.50
CA MET A 1 -13.15 -0.83 -2.10
C MET A 1 -13.12 0.69 -2.27
N LYS A 2 -12.59 1.48 -1.33
CA LYS A 2 -12.41 2.94 -1.58
C LYS A 2 -11.48 3.06 -2.80
N LYS A 3 -11.74 4.04 -3.66
CA LYS A 3 -10.98 4.23 -4.90
C LYS A 3 -9.59 4.76 -4.56
N ILE A 4 -8.57 3.88 -4.62
CA ILE A 4 -7.15 4.25 -4.49
C ILE A 4 -6.62 4.54 -5.90
N THR A 5 -5.93 5.67 -6.05
CA THR A 5 -5.29 6.12 -7.30
C THR A 5 -3.83 6.46 -7.06
N LEU A 6 -3.06 6.64 -8.12
CA LEU A 6 -1.64 7.02 -8.05
C LEU A 6 -1.38 8.33 -7.28
N GLN A 7 -2.36 9.22 -7.19
CA GLN A 7 -2.28 10.48 -6.45
C GLN A 7 -2.65 10.34 -4.96
N THR A 8 -3.11 9.16 -4.53
CA THR A 8 -3.43 8.93 -3.12
C THR A 8 -2.13 8.90 -2.31
N THR A 9 -2.11 9.57 -1.16
CA THR A 9 -0.95 9.54 -0.25
C THR A 9 -0.85 8.19 0.45
N ILE A 10 0.38 7.80 0.83
CA ILE A 10 0.61 6.57 1.58
C ILE A 10 -0.15 6.60 2.92
N GLU A 11 -0.20 7.74 3.61
CA GLU A 11 -1.00 7.91 4.83
C GLU A 11 -2.49 7.66 4.58
N ASN A 12 -3.06 8.19 3.50
CA ASN A 12 -4.47 7.95 3.18
C ASN A 12 -4.76 6.48 2.86
N VAL A 13 -3.82 5.77 2.22
CA VAL A 13 -3.91 4.32 2.05
C VAL A 13 -3.92 3.62 3.41
N LEU A 14 -2.96 3.92 4.28
CA LEU A 14 -2.81 3.25 5.58
C LEU A 14 -3.94 3.57 6.57
N ASN A 15 -4.51 4.78 6.51
CA ASN A 15 -5.70 5.15 7.28
C ASN A 15 -6.94 4.39 6.81
N ALA A 16 -7.05 4.10 5.51
CA ALA A 16 -8.16 3.33 4.96
C ALA A 16 -7.96 1.80 5.07
N TYR A 17 -6.71 1.35 5.06
CA TYR A 17 -6.26 -0.04 5.02
C TYR A 17 -5.01 -0.23 5.90
N PRO A 18 -5.16 -0.27 7.23
CA PRO A 18 -4.02 -0.42 8.15
C PRO A 18 -3.16 -1.66 7.86
N GLU A 19 -3.77 -2.73 7.34
CA GLU A 19 -3.09 -3.96 6.94
C GLU A 19 -2.08 -3.77 5.80
N ALA A 20 -2.25 -2.72 4.98
CA ALA A 20 -1.36 -2.42 3.86
C ALA A 20 0.06 -2.04 4.32
N ILE A 21 0.28 -1.74 5.60
CA ILE A 21 1.64 -1.47 6.12
C ILE A 21 2.60 -2.62 5.81
N LYS A 22 2.12 -3.87 5.89
CA LYS A 22 2.92 -5.07 5.62
C LYS A 22 3.40 -5.15 4.16
N PHE A 23 2.63 -4.59 3.22
CA PHE A 23 3.02 -4.51 1.82
C PHE A 23 4.16 -3.51 1.59
N PHE A 24 4.12 -2.37 2.28
CA PHE A 24 5.21 -1.41 2.20
C PHE A 24 6.45 -1.93 2.89
N GLU A 25 6.31 -2.51 4.09
CA GLU A 25 7.42 -3.11 4.84
C GLU A 25 8.09 -4.25 4.06
N SER A 26 7.32 -5.09 3.35
CA SER A 26 7.88 -6.17 2.53
C SER A 26 8.68 -5.68 1.31
N LYS A 27 8.46 -4.43 0.88
CA LYS A 27 9.24 -3.76 -0.16
C LYS A 27 10.35 -2.86 0.42
N GLY A 28 10.58 -2.91 1.73
CA GLY A 28 11.58 -2.08 2.42
C GLY A 28 11.19 -0.61 2.52
N MET A 29 9.89 -0.30 2.38
CA MET A 29 9.35 1.05 2.40
C MET A 29 8.55 1.28 3.68
N TYR A 30 8.54 2.52 4.19
CA TYR A 30 7.63 2.99 5.24
C TYR A 30 7.48 2.08 6.47
N CYS A 31 8.12 2.44 7.58
CA CYS A 31 7.77 1.88 8.87
C CYS A 31 6.53 2.58 9.48
N SER A 32 5.95 1.96 10.51
CA SER A 32 4.82 2.51 11.27
C SER A 32 5.06 3.92 11.82
N THR A 33 6.31 4.34 12.03
CA THR A 33 6.69 5.67 12.53
C THR A 33 7.20 6.63 11.46
N CYS A 34 7.31 6.19 10.20
CA CYS A 34 7.86 7.02 9.12
C CYS A 34 6.99 8.25 8.87
N LYS A 35 7.57 9.45 8.93
CA LYS A 35 6.86 10.72 8.70
C LYS A 35 6.62 11.02 7.21
N GLY A 36 7.41 10.44 6.30
CA GLY A 36 7.32 10.65 4.85
C GLY A 36 5.97 10.25 4.26
N LYS A 37 5.33 9.23 4.83
CA LYS A 37 4.02 8.70 4.38
C LYS A 37 2.90 9.75 4.30
N LYS A 38 3.00 10.84 5.05
CA LYS A 38 2.03 11.96 5.07
C LYS A 38 1.94 12.69 3.74
N HIS A 39 3.08 12.85 3.07
CA HIS A 39 3.21 13.74 1.92
C HIS A 39 3.47 12.98 0.63
N GLU A 40 4.00 11.77 0.70
CA GLU A 40 4.32 10.98 -0.48
C GLU A 40 3.07 10.31 -1.05
N THR A 41 2.88 10.46 -2.36
CA THR A 41 1.85 9.76 -3.15
C THR A 41 2.36 8.40 -3.59
N ILE A 42 1.44 7.46 -3.88
CA ILE A 42 1.80 6.15 -4.44
C ILE A 42 2.69 6.31 -5.69
N LEU A 43 2.38 7.29 -6.55
CA LEU A 43 3.20 7.60 -7.74
C LEU A 43 4.63 7.95 -7.35
N TYR A 44 4.79 8.93 -6.45
CA TYR A 44 6.12 9.38 -6.03
C TYR A 44 6.91 8.25 -5.38
N SER A 45 6.29 7.54 -4.44
CA SER A 45 6.91 6.39 -3.75
C SER A 45 7.31 5.28 -4.73
N ALA A 46 6.45 4.95 -5.70
CA ALA A 46 6.79 3.92 -6.67
C ALA A 46 8.01 4.34 -7.50
N VAL A 47 8.04 5.56 -8.04
CA VAL A 47 9.17 6.04 -8.84
C VAL A 47 10.46 6.15 -8.00
N TYR A 48 10.39 6.75 -6.81
CA TYR A 48 11.55 6.99 -5.95
C TYR A 48 12.25 5.69 -5.52
N TYR A 49 11.47 4.64 -5.26
CA TYR A 49 11.99 3.32 -4.87
C TYR A 49 12.21 2.39 -6.09
N GLY A 50 12.12 2.90 -7.33
CA GLY A 50 12.46 2.15 -8.54
C GLY A 50 11.41 1.14 -9.01
N HIS A 51 10.15 1.32 -8.63
CA HIS A 51 9.02 0.52 -9.08
C HIS A 51 8.27 1.17 -10.25
N ASN A 52 7.64 0.34 -11.09
CA ASN A 52 6.66 0.83 -12.07
C ASN A 52 5.38 1.27 -11.33
N PRO A 53 4.90 2.52 -11.50
CA PRO A 53 3.77 3.04 -10.72
C PRO A 53 2.47 2.27 -10.90
N GLU A 54 2.14 1.89 -12.13
CA GLU A 54 0.88 1.20 -12.42
C GLU A 54 0.88 -0.20 -11.82
N LYS A 55 1.95 -0.97 -12.05
CA LYS A 55 2.12 -2.31 -11.47
C LYS A 55 2.11 -2.25 -9.94
N PHE A 56 2.80 -1.29 -9.34
CA PHE A 56 2.83 -1.12 -7.89
C PHE A 56 1.44 -0.86 -7.30
N LEU A 57 0.63 -0.02 -7.97
CA LEU A 57 -0.75 0.23 -7.56
C LEU A 57 -1.64 -1.03 -7.69
N GLU A 58 -1.44 -1.82 -8.73
CA GLU A 58 -2.14 -3.10 -8.91
C GLU A 58 -1.79 -4.11 -7.81
N GLU A 59 -0.49 -4.33 -7.57
CA GLU A 59 0.00 -5.22 -6.51
C GLU A 59 -0.56 -4.82 -5.13
N LEU A 60 -0.58 -3.51 -4.82
CA LEU A 60 -1.15 -2.98 -3.60
C LEU A 60 -2.66 -3.27 -3.49
N LYS A 61 -3.42 -3.05 -4.57
CA LYS A 61 -4.85 -3.35 -4.60
C LYS A 61 -5.12 -4.84 -4.42
N GLU A 62 -4.34 -5.69 -5.07
CA GLU A 62 -4.42 -7.13 -4.92
C GLU A 62 -4.12 -7.58 -3.49
N PHE A 63 -3.07 -7.03 -2.88
CA PHE A 63 -2.72 -7.31 -1.49
C PHE A 63 -3.89 -7.00 -0.55
N ILE A 64 -4.46 -5.79 -0.65
CA ILE A 64 -5.61 -5.37 0.17
C ILE A 64 -6.83 -6.28 -0.08
N LYS A 65 -7.10 -6.65 -1.34
CA LYS A 65 -8.20 -7.55 -1.68
C LYS A 65 -8.01 -8.94 -1.05
N LYS A 66 -6.78 -9.47 -1.04
CA LYS A 66 -6.45 -10.75 -0.41
C LYS A 66 -6.63 -10.72 1.10
N GLN A 67 -6.31 -9.60 1.77
CA GLN A 67 -6.53 -9.46 3.21
C GLN A 67 -8.02 -9.38 3.59
N LYS A 68 -8.86 -8.81 2.72
CA LYS A 68 -10.32 -8.77 2.92
C LYS A 68 -11.02 -10.11 2.68
N SER A 69 -10.39 -11.01 1.94
CA SER A 69 -10.91 -12.37 1.79
C SER A 69 -10.42 -13.16 3.00
N PRO A 70 -11.31 -13.60 3.92
CA PRO A 70 -10.88 -14.51 4.95
C PRO A 70 -10.41 -15.78 4.23
N LEU A 71 -9.10 -15.99 4.18
CA LEU A 71 -8.57 -17.33 4.01
C LEU A 71 -9.25 -18.17 5.07
N LYS A 72 -10.10 -19.10 4.61
CA LYS A 72 -10.66 -20.18 5.42
C LYS A 72 -9.56 -20.67 6.33
N LYS A 73 -9.76 -20.57 7.65
CA LYS A 73 -9.02 -21.39 8.62
C LYS A 73 -9.30 -22.83 8.22
N VAL A 74 -8.38 -23.46 7.50
CA VAL A 74 -8.40 -24.91 7.32
C VAL A 74 -8.01 -25.48 8.67
N LYS A 75 -8.94 -26.29 9.20
CA LYS A 75 -8.87 -27.03 10.46
C LYS A 75 -7.64 -27.94 10.53
#